data_AF-A0AAD9XL75-F1
#
_entry.id   AF-A0AAD9XL75-F1
#
_cell.length_a   1.000
_cell.length_b   1.000
_cell.length_c   1.000
_cell.angle_alpha   90.00
_cell.angle_beta   90.00
_cell.angle_gamma   90.00
#
_symmetry.space_group_name_H-M   'P 1'
#
loop_
_entity.id
_entity.type
_entity.pdbx_description
1 polymer ?
#
loop_
_entity_poly.entity_id
_entity_poly.type
_entity_poly.pdbx_seq_one_letter_code
_entity_poly.pdbx_strand_id
1 'polypeptide(L)'
;MMEQFQDGNRICEEIELNKAQWSVLFEPYLFFEAYKNYLQVDMVAANADDLLAWKGWVESRFRLLTLKIERDTDGMLQCHPNPNECIDSSKQCPNSAFFMGLRKKEGGSGQERQQFDIRGTVDEFREEISMYMFWKPGMDIYVSHVRRKQLPTFVFPDGHKRSRPSRHLNEQAGKGCEDNKMSPSGSSGKHRKRKSEHEW
;
A
#
# COMPACT_ATOMS: atom_id res chain seq x y z
N MET A 1 -5.72 -0.10 -13.44
CA MET A 1 -5.38 -0.85 -14.67
C MET A 1 -4.45 -0.05 -15.58
N MET A 2 -4.85 1.09 -16.17
CA MET A 2 -4.00 1.90 -17.09
C MET A 2 -2.56 2.17 -16.58
N GLU A 3 -2.42 2.55 -15.32
CA GLU A 3 -1.13 2.74 -14.63
C GLU A 3 -0.20 1.52 -14.72
N GLN A 4 -0.74 0.30 -14.59
CA GLN A 4 0.04 -0.93 -14.69
C GLN A 4 0.41 -1.29 -16.14
N PHE A 5 -0.42 -0.88 -17.12
CA PHE A 5 0.00 -0.95 -18.53
C PHE A 5 1.13 0.04 -18.84
N GLN A 6 1.13 1.24 -18.23
CA GLN A 6 2.22 2.21 -18.37
C GLN A 6 3.50 1.73 -17.70
N ASP A 7 3.43 1.20 -16.48
CA ASP A 7 4.59 0.57 -15.81
C ASP A 7 5.13 -0.61 -16.62
N GLY A 8 4.25 -1.49 -17.12
CA GLY A 8 4.65 -2.63 -17.96
C GLY A 8 5.31 -2.20 -19.27
N ASN A 9 4.77 -1.18 -19.95
CA ASN A 9 5.38 -0.63 -21.16
C ASN A 9 6.79 -0.08 -20.90
N ARG A 10 6.99 0.68 -19.82
CA ARG A 10 8.33 1.17 -19.42
C ARG A 10 9.31 0.01 -19.18
N ILE A 11 8.88 -1.06 -18.52
CA ILE A 11 9.74 -2.23 -18.28
C ILE A 11 10.09 -2.93 -19.61
N CYS A 12 9.13 -3.06 -20.54
CA CYS A 12 9.41 -3.60 -21.87
C CYS A 12 10.44 -2.75 -22.64
N GLU A 13 10.32 -1.42 -22.63
CA GLU A 13 11.31 -0.50 -23.23
C GLU A 13 12.71 -0.68 -22.62
N GLU A 14 12.82 -0.91 -21.30
CA GLU A 14 14.10 -1.19 -20.64
C GLU A 14 14.66 -2.58 -21.00
N ILE A 15 13.81 -3.58 -21.24
CA ILE A 15 14.21 -4.92 -21.70
C ILE A 15 14.71 -4.87 -23.15
N GLU A 16 14.02 -4.16 -24.05
CA GLU A 16 14.45 -3.98 -25.45
C GLU A 16 15.82 -3.29 -25.54
N LEU A 17 16.07 -2.33 -24.66
CA LEU A 17 17.36 -1.65 -24.52
C LEU A 17 18.43 -2.48 -23.76
N ASN A 18 18.15 -3.74 -23.42
CA ASN A 18 19.01 -4.66 -22.64
C ASN A 18 19.44 -4.11 -21.26
N LYS A 19 18.62 -3.24 -20.66
CA LYS A 19 18.85 -2.63 -19.33
C LYS A 19 18.16 -3.40 -18.20
N ALA A 20 17.10 -4.14 -18.52
CA ALA A 20 16.33 -4.96 -17.59
C ALA A 20 16.22 -6.42 -18.07
N GLN A 21 15.79 -7.30 -17.16
CA GLN A 21 15.52 -8.71 -17.43
C GLN A 21 14.00 -8.98 -17.37
N TRP A 22 13.52 -9.97 -18.13
CA TRP A 22 12.09 -10.35 -18.13
C TRP A 22 11.51 -10.65 -16.75
N SER A 23 12.33 -11.11 -15.81
CA SER A 23 11.93 -11.33 -14.41
C SER A 23 11.32 -10.08 -13.75
N VAL A 24 11.78 -8.88 -14.10
CA VAL A 24 11.31 -7.60 -13.54
C VAL A 24 9.85 -7.33 -13.91
N LEU A 25 9.42 -7.72 -15.12
CA LEU A 25 8.04 -7.57 -15.57
C LEU A 25 7.05 -8.44 -14.77
N PHE A 26 7.53 -9.56 -14.23
CA PHE A 26 6.74 -10.50 -13.43
C PHE A 26 6.99 -10.38 -11.92
N GLU A 27 7.65 -9.32 -11.46
CA GLU A 27 7.80 -9.08 -10.02
C GLU A 27 6.43 -8.88 -9.34
N PRO A 28 6.16 -9.55 -8.20
CA PRO A 28 4.86 -9.43 -7.53
C PRO A 28 4.52 -8.00 -7.12
N TYR A 29 3.36 -7.51 -7.54
CA TYR A 29 2.87 -6.18 -7.19
C TYR A 29 2.72 -6.02 -5.67
N LEU A 30 3.42 -5.03 -5.10
CA LEU A 30 3.46 -4.77 -3.66
C LEU A 30 2.20 -4.06 -3.16
N PHE A 31 1.04 -4.72 -3.25
CA PHE A 31 -0.27 -4.16 -2.91
C PHE A 31 -0.30 -3.50 -1.53
N PHE A 32 0.25 -4.15 -0.51
CA PHE A 32 0.33 -3.65 0.87
C PHE A 32 1.37 -2.54 1.11
N GLU A 33 2.13 -2.16 0.08
CA GLU A 33 3.02 -1.00 0.09
C GLU A 33 2.52 0.17 -0.77
N ALA A 34 1.73 -0.13 -1.81
CA ALA A 34 1.29 0.83 -2.83
C ALA A 34 0.36 1.94 -2.32
N TYR A 35 -0.47 1.69 -1.31
CA TYR A 35 -1.47 2.65 -0.83
C TYR A 35 -1.11 3.25 0.54
N LYS A 36 -1.51 4.51 0.78
CA LYS A 36 -1.37 5.14 2.10
C LYS A 36 -2.41 4.58 3.11
N ASN A 37 -3.58 4.19 2.61
CA ASN A 37 -4.76 3.75 3.36
C ASN A 37 -5.39 2.53 2.71
N TYR A 38 -6.04 1.70 3.52
CA TYR A 38 -6.75 0.49 3.12
C TYR A 38 -8.11 0.42 3.81
N LEU A 39 -9.05 -0.26 3.18
CA LEU A 39 -10.27 -0.77 3.80
C LEU A 39 -10.07 -2.26 4.04
N GLN A 40 -10.15 -2.72 5.28
CA GLN A 40 -10.13 -4.13 5.64
C GLN A 40 -11.57 -4.62 5.78
N VAL A 41 -11.90 -5.70 5.07
CA VAL A 41 -13.20 -6.37 5.11
C VAL A 41 -12.99 -7.76 5.68
N ASP A 42 -13.30 -7.91 6.97
CA ASP A 42 -13.24 -9.18 7.69
C ASP A 42 -14.61 -9.86 7.65
N MET A 43 -14.63 -11.16 7.38
CA MET A 43 -15.80 -12.02 7.55
C MET A 43 -15.47 -13.13 8.54
N VAL A 44 -16.45 -13.52 9.33
CA VAL A 44 -16.38 -14.66 10.26
C VAL A 44 -17.60 -15.56 10.07
N ALA A 45 -17.48 -16.83 10.43
CA ALA A 45 -18.58 -17.77 10.54
C ALA A 45 -18.34 -18.80 11.66
N ALA A 46 -19.37 -19.57 12.02
CA ALA A 46 -19.27 -20.62 13.04
C ALA A 46 -18.50 -21.86 12.58
N ASN A 47 -18.45 -22.14 11.27
CA ASN A 47 -17.76 -23.29 10.66
C ASN A 47 -17.22 -22.91 9.27
N ALA A 48 -16.37 -23.77 8.70
CA ALA A 48 -15.67 -23.49 7.44
C ALA A 48 -16.58 -23.47 6.20
N ASP A 49 -17.60 -24.33 6.15
CA ASP A 49 -18.55 -24.38 5.01
C ASP A 49 -19.42 -23.13 4.96
N ASP A 50 -19.90 -22.69 6.13
CA ASP A 50 -20.62 -21.43 6.29
C ASP A 50 -19.73 -20.22 5.96
N LEU A 51 -18.46 -20.22 6.37
CA LEU A 51 -17.51 -19.19 5.97
C LEU A 51 -17.33 -19.17 4.44
N LEU A 52 -17.20 -20.32 3.79
CA LEU A 52 -16.97 -20.41 2.35
C LEU A 52 -18.15 -19.81 1.55
N ALA A 53 -19.38 -20.16 1.93
CA ALA A 53 -20.59 -19.62 1.33
C ALA A 53 -20.76 -18.11 1.61
N TRP A 54 -20.51 -17.68 2.86
CA TRP A 54 -20.59 -16.29 3.28
C TRP A 54 -19.55 -15.40 2.59
N LYS A 55 -18.30 -15.88 2.51
CA LYS A 55 -17.20 -15.23 1.79
C LYS A 55 -17.57 -15.01 0.33
N GLY A 56 -18.05 -16.03 -0.37
CA GLY A 56 -18.45 -15.91 -1.77
C GLY A 56 -19.58 -14.89 -2.01
N TRP A 57 -20.56 -14.82 -1.10
CA TRP A 57 -21.62 -13.81 -1.15
C TRP A 57 -21.07 -12.38 -1.02
N VAL A 58 -20.18 -12.16 -0.07
CA VAL A 58 -19.57 -10.85 0.24
C VAL A 58 -18.58 -10.43 -0.86
N GLU A 59 -17.70 -11.33 -1.29
CA GLU A 59 -16.70 -11.11 -2.33
C GLU A 59 -17.34 -10.72 -3.67
N SER A 60 -18.44 -11.39 -4.05
CA SER A 60 -19.21 -11.06 -5.27
C SER A 60 -19.77 -9.62 -5.29
N ARG A 61 -19.81 -8.94 -4.14
CA ARG A 61 -20.30 -7.57 -3.97
C ARG A 61 -19.21 -6.53 -3.74
N PHE A 62 -17.93 -6.90 -3.74
CA PHE A 62 -16.84 -5.92 -3.65
C PHE A 62 -16.87 -4.85 -4.75
N ARG A 63 -17.27 -5.22 -5.97
CA ARG A 63 -17.51 -4.26 -7.06
C ARG A 63 -18.58 -3.23 -6.71
N LEU A 64 -19.63 -3.63 -5.98
CA LEU A 64 -20.66 -2.70 -5.52
C LEU A 64 -20.11 -1.73 -4.46
N LEU A 65 -19.30 -2.21 -3.51
CA LEU A 65 -18.64 -1.34 -2.54
C LEU A 65 -17.72 -0.31 -3.22
N THR A 66 -16.90 -0.72 -4.19
CA THR A 66 -16.10 0.21 -5.01
C THR A 66 -16.99 1.27 -5.67
N LEU A 67 -18.10 0.86 -6.30
CA LEU A 67 -19.01 1.79 -6.98
C LEU A 67 -19.75 2.73 -6.02
N LYS A 68 -20.18 2.27 -4.83
CA LYS A 68 -20.80 3.15 -3.82
C LYS A 68 -19.78 4.18 -3.31
N ILE A 69 -18.52 3.78 -3.07
CA ILE A 69 -17.44 4.71 -2.69
C ILE A 69 -17.14 5.74 -3.79
N GLU A 70 -17.06 5.31 -5.06
CA GLU A 70 -16.85 6.24 -6.17
C GLU A 70 -18.03 7.20 -6.36
N ARG A 71 -19.27 6.74 -6.19
CA ARG A 71 -20.49 7.56 -6.19
C ARG A 71 -20.47 8.62 -5.08
N ASP A 72 -20.21 8.21 -3.84
CA ASP A 72 -20.32 9.08 -2.65
C ASP A 72 -19.14 10.03 -2.46
N THR A 73 -18.12 9.91 -3.30
CA THR A 73 -16.93 10.78 -3.29
C THR A 73 -16.71 11.53 -4.61
N ASP A 74 -17.73 11.60 -5.49
CA ASP A 74 -17.65 12.23 -6.82
C ASP A 74 -16.47 11.72 -7.67
N GLY A 75 -16.12 10.44 -7.52
CA GLY A 75 -14.96 9.80 -8.16
C GLY A 75 -13.59 10.30 -7.65
N MET A 76 -13.55 11.04 -6.54
CA MET A 76 -12.32 11.56 -5.94
C MET A 76 -11.61 10.54 -5.06
N LEU A 77 -12.29 9.48 -4.60
CA LEU A 77 -11.67 8.34 -3.91
C LEU A 77 -11.85 7.05 -4.72
N GLN A 78 -10.74 6.53 -5.24
CA GLN A 78 -10.67 5.22 -5.88
C GLN A 78 -10.46 4.12 -4.83
N CYS A 79 -11.13 2.99 -5.02
CA CYS A 79 -11.05 1.82 -4.15
C CYS A 79 -10.69 0.56 -4.96
N HIS A 80 -9.48 0.02 -4.77
CA HIS A 80 -8.97 -1.12 -5.54
C HIS A 80 -8.94 -2.40 -4.69
N PRO A 81 -9.84 -3.37 -4.90
CA PRO A 81 -9.81 -4.62 -4.15
C PRO A 81 -8.58 -5.47 -4.49
N ASN A 82 -7.96 -6.08 -3.47
CA ASN A 82 -7.01 -7.19 -3.63
C ASN A 82 -7.82 -8.47 -3.86
N PRO A 83 -7.53 -9.26 -4.93
CA PRO A 83 -8.19 -10.55 -5.13
C PRO A 83 -7.74 -11.62 -4.12
N ASN A 84 -6.61 -11.43 -3.43
CA ASN A 84 -6.08 -12.42 -2.50
C ASN A 84 -6.72 -12.28 -1.11
N GLU A 85 -7.28 -13.38 -0.60
CA GLU A 85 -7.73 -13.45 0.79
C GLU A 85 -6.55 -13.57 1.77
N CYS A 86 -6.75 -13.07 2.98
CA CYS A 86 -5.85 -13.24 4.12
C CYS A 86 -6.61 -13.96 5.24
N ILE A 87 -5.92 -14.75 6.05
CA ILE A 87 -6.52 -15.45 7.20
C ILE A 87 -5.85 -14.93 8.47
N ASP A 88 -6.64 -14.43 9.41
CA ASP A 88 -6.15 -14.04 10.72
C ASP A 88 -6.10 -15.28 11.62
N SER A 89 -4.90 -15.85 11.75
CA SER A 89 -4.64 -17.04 12.57
C SER A 89 -4.76 -16.78 14.09
N SER A 90 -4.95 -15.53 14.53
CA SER A 90 -5.19 -15.21 15.95
C SER A 90 -6.66 -15.42 16.36
N LYS A 91 -7.58 -15.46 15.41
CA LYS A 91 -9.01 -15.71 15.66
C LYS A 91 -9.26 -17.21 15.79
N GLN A 92 -10.03 -17.58 16.82
CA GLN A 92 -10.39 -18.98 17.09
C GLN A 92 -11.55 -19.50 16.23
N CYS A 93 -12.22 -18.62 15.47
CA CYS A 93 -13.27 -18.97 14.52
C CYS A 93 -12.76 -18.93 13.06
N PRO A 94 -13.38 -19.72 12.17
CA PRO A 94 -13.21 -19.56 10.72
C PRO A 94 -13.43 -18.10 10.30
N ASN A 95 -12.41 -17.53 9.66
CA ASN A 95 -12.40 -16.15 9.23
C ASN A 95 -11.67 -16.00 7.88
N SER A 96 -12.03 -14.96 7.15
CA SER A 96 -11.32 -14.50 5.96
C SER A 96 -11.28 -12.96 6.00
N ALA A 97 -10.24 -12.36 5.45
CA ALA A 97 -10.02 -10.93 5.44
C ALA A 97 -9.55 -10.49 4.05
N PHE A 98 -10.25 -9.53 3.44
CA PHE A 98 -9.81 -8.87 2.21
C PHE A 98 -9.41 -7.43 2.47
N PHE A 99 -8.55 -6.90 1.61
CA PHE A 99 -8.08 -5.53 1.71
C PHE A 99 -8.31 -4.79 0.40
N MET A 100 -8.82 -3.57 0.48
CA MET A 100 -9.01 -2.68 -0.65
C MET A 100 -8.12 -1.44 -0.50
N GLY A 101 -7.29 -1.15 -1.50
CA GLY A 101 -6.38 -0.01 -1.50
C GLY A 101 -7.14 1.28 -1.79
N LEU A 102 -7.03 2.26 -0.89
CA LEU A 102 -7.72 3.55 -1.03
C LEU A 102 -6.74 4.60 -1.59
N ARG A 103 -7.08 5.16 -2.75
CA ARG A 103 -6.30 6.20 -3.44
C ARG A 103 -7.17 7.40 -3.77
N LYS A 104 -6.74 8.59 -3.35
CA LYS A 104 -7.35 9.83 -3.84
C LYS A 104 -6.96 10.05 -5.29
N LYS A 105 -7.92 10.44 -6.13
CA LYS A 105 -7.66 10.92 -7.48
C LYS A 105 -7.05 12.31 -7.41
N GLU A 106 -6.02 12.56 -8.20
CA GLU A 106 -5.37 13.86 -8.28
C GLU A 106 -6.23 14.81 -9.15
N GLY A 107 -7.15 15.52 -8.50
CA GLY A 107 -7.81 16.69 -9.07
C GLY A 107 -6.89 17.92 -8.98
N GLY A 108 -6.98 18.83 -9.95
CA GLY A 108 -6.09 19.99 -10.11
C GLY A 108 -6.17 21.09 -9.03
N SER A 109 -6.72 20.80 -7.85
CA SER A 109 -6.69 21.69 -6.67
C SER A 109 -5.92 20.99 -5.54
N GLY A 110 -5.00 21.72 -4.88
CA GLY A 110 -3.99 21.17 -3.96
C GLY A 110 -4.50 20.63 -2.61
N GLN A 111 -5.70 20.03 -2.56
CA GLN A 111 -6.32 19.50 -1.35
C GLN A 111 -5.84 18.09 -0.98
N GLU A 112 -4.52 17.89 -0.83
CA GLU A 112 -3.96 16.60 -0.36
C GLU A 112 -4.56 16.15 1.00
N ARG A 113 -5.11 17.10 1.77
CA ARG A 113 -5.75 16.90 3.08
C ARG A 113 -7.23 16.52 3.06
N GLN A 114 -7.95 16.52 1.93
CA GLN A 114 -9.40 16.23 1.91
C GLN A 114 -9.70 14.85 2.51
N GLN A 115 -10.49 14.78 3.58
CA GLN A 115 -10.90 13.52 4.19
C GLN A 115 -12.25 13.11 3.62
N PHE A 116 -12.41 11.83 3.32
CA PHE A 116 -13.67 11.25 2.84
C PHE A 116 -14.26 10.42 3.99
N ASP A 117 -15.47 10.78 4.41
CA ASP A 117 -16.22 10.00 5.39
C ASP A 117 -17.09 8.98 4.65
N ILE A 118 -16.57 7.77 4.50
CA ILE A 118 -17.26 6.66 3.83
C ILE A 118 -18.08 5.79 4.78
N ARG A 119 -18.36 6.23 6.02
CA ARG A 119 -19.11 5.43 7.01
C ARG A 119 -20.52 5.11 6.52
N GLY A 120 -21.26 6.10 6.02
CA GLY A 120 -22.60 5.89 5.45
C GLY A 120 -22.58 4.93 4.26
N THR A 121 -21.60 5.05 3.37
CA THR A 121 -21.36 4.14 2.23
C THR A 121 -21.12 2.70 2.69
N VAL A 122 -20.36 2.52 3.79
CA VAL A 122 -20.07 1.22 4.39
C VAL A 122 -21.31 0.63 5.04
N ASP A 123 -22.13 1.42 5.74
CA ASP A 123 -23.37 0.93 6.34
C ASP A 123 -24.41 0.56 5.26
N GLU A 124 -24.57 1.36 4.20
CA GLU A 124 -25.41 1.02 3.02
C GLU A 124 -24.88 -0.23 2.27
N PHE A 125 -23.59 -0.55 2.38
CA PHE A 125 -23.05 -1.82 1.90
C PHE A 125 -23.38 -2.98 2.86
N ARG A 126 -23.31 -2.77 4.17
CA ARG A 126 -23.66 -3.79 5.18
C ARG A 126 -25.14 -4.15 5.14
N GLU A 127 -26.03 -3.19 4.88
CA GLU A 127 -27.46 -3.43 4.65
C GLU A 127 -27.71 -4.35 3.44
N GLU A 128 -27.06 -4.08 2.30
CA GLU A 128 -27.11 -4.93 1.10
C GLU A 128 -26.57 -6.35 1.38
N ILE A 129 -25.44 -6.45 2.09
CA ILE A 129 -24.86 -7.74 2.48
C ILE A 129 -25.81 -8.52 3.40
N SER A 130 -26.55 -7.84 4.27
CA SER A 130 -27.52 -8.43 5.20
C SER A 130 -28.74 -9.05 4.51
N MET A 131 -28.98 -8.80 3.22
CA MET A 131 -30.02 -9.46 2.42
C MET A 131 -29.70 -10.92 2.05
N TYR A 132 -28.66 -11.52 2.63
CA TYR A 132 -28.28 -12.91 2.36
C TYR A 132 -29.31 -13.90 2.91
N MET A 133 -30.11 -14.50 2.00
CA MET A 133 -31.19 -15.44 2.35
C MET A 133 -30.72 -16.71 3.10
N PHE A 134 -29.42 -17.02 3.07
CA PHE A 134 -28.84 -18.19 3.76
C PHE A 134 -27.99 -17.80 4.98
N TRP A 135 -28.18 -16.60 5.52
CA TRP A 135 -27.50 -16.17 6.75
C TRP A 135 -27.77 -17.13 7.92
N LYS A 136 -26.74 -17.39 8.72
CA LYS A 136 -26.79 -18.26 9.91
C LYS A 136 -26.14 -17.56 11.10
N PRO A 137 -26.56 -17.88 12.35
CA PRO A 137 -25.91 -17.39 13.55
C PRO A 137 -24.40 -17.62 13.53
N GLY A 138 -23.63 -16.55 13.78
CA GLY A 138 -22.17 -16.55 13.72
C GLY A 138 -21.58 -16.03 12.40
N MET A 139 -22.37 -15.89 11.33
CA MET A 139 -21.95 -15.12 10.14
C MET A 139 -21.99 -13.63 10.44
N ASP A 140 -20.86 -12.94 10.31
CA ASP A 140 -20.77 -11.48 10.48
C ASP A 140 -19.74 -10.87 9.51
N ILE A 141 -19.80 -9.55 9.32
CA ILE A 141 -18.92 -8.77 8.45
C ILE A 141 -18.52 -7.45 9.13
N TYR A 142 -17.21 -7.22 9.22
CA TYR A 142 -16.63 -5.99 9.74
C TYR A 142 -15.85 -5.27 8.65
N VAL A 143 -16.16 -3.99 8.43
CA VAL A 143 -15.49 -3.15 7.45
C VAL A 143 -14.81 -2.00 8.20
N SER A 144 -13.48 -1.91 8.11
CA SER A 144 -12.68 -0.98 8.92
C SER A 144 -11.59 -0.27 8.11
N HIS A 145 -11.28 0.98 8.48
CA HIS A 145 -10.18 1.73 7.89
C HIS A 145 -8.86 1.38 8.57
N VAL A 146 -7.84 1.05 7.77
CA VAL A 146 -6.49 0.71 8.24
C VAL A 146 -5.45 1.53 7.48
N ARG A 147 -4.58 2.26 8.19
CA ARG A 147 -3.44 2.96 7.56
C ARG A 147 -2.35 1.95 7.22
N ARG A 148 -1.55 2.17 6.17
CA ARG A 148 -0.42 1.27 5.80
C ARG A 148 0.50 0.91 6.98
N LYS A 149 0.78 1.88 7.86
CA LYS A 149 1.59 1.66 9.08
C LYS A 149 0.96 0.65 10.06
N GLN A 150 -0.36 0.59 10.12
CA GLN A 150 -1.17 -0.25 11.01
C GLN A 150 -1.64 -1.57 10.36
N LEU A 151 -1.36 -1.82 9.08
CA LEU A 151 -1.65 -3.11 8.45
C LEU A 151 -1.13 -4.28 9.30
N PRO A 152 -1.95 -5.33 9.55
CA PRO A 152 -1.56 -6.52 10.31
C PRO A 152 -0.33 -7.20 9.74
N THR A 153 0.41 -7.96 10.56
CA THR A 153 1.59 -8.71 10.11
C THR A 153 1.25 -9.88 9.21
N PHE A 154 0.08 -10.53 9.41
CA PHE A 154 -0.36 -11.69 8.63
C PHE A 154 -0.58 -11.42 7.13
N VAL A 155 -0.65 -10.16 6.69
CA VAL A 155 -0.81 -9.81 5.27
C VAL A 155 0.51 -9.83 4.49
N PHE A 156 1.65 -9.98 5.18
CA PHE A 156 2.98 -10.05 4.58
C PHE A 156 3.46 -11.51 4.58
N PRO A 157 3.89 -12.08 3.44
CA PRO A 157 4.34 -13.48 3.37
C PRO A 157 5.46 -13.83 4.36
N ASP A 158 6.38 -12.89 4.59
CA ASP A 158 7.51 -13.04 5.52
C ASP A 158 7.15 -12.67 6.98
N GLY A 159 5.86 -12.41 7.28
CA GLY A 159 5.35 -11.90 8.56
C GLY A 159 5.77 -10.46 8.91
N HIS A 160 6.61 -9.84 8.09
CA HIS A 160 7.25 -8.55 8.37
C HIS A 160 7.15 -7.62 7.14
N LYS A 161 7.03 -6.31 7.39
CA LYS A 161 7.09 -5.30 6.33
C LYS A 161 8.52 -5.26 5.79
N ARG A 162 8.71 -5.40 4.47
CA ARG A 162 10.03 -5.30 3.85
C ARG A 162 10.67 -3.98 4.24
N SER A 163 11.89 -4.03 4.77
CA SER A 163 12.71 -2.82 4.88
C SER A 163 13.05 -2.36 3.47
N ARG A 164 12.67 -1.14 3.10
CA ARG A 164 13.00 -0.60 1.78
C ARG A 164 14.52 -0.57 1.61
N PRO A 165 15.08 -1.14 0.54
CA PRO A 165 16.37 -0.68 0.04
C PRO A 165 16.24 0.84 -0.19
N SER A 166 17.21 1.60 0.32
CA SER A 166 17.31 3.01 -0.07
C SER A 166 17.42 3.07 -1.60
N ARG A 167 16.57 3.86 -2.26
CA ARG A 167 16.77 4.18 -3.67
C ARG A 167 18.03 5.03 -3.75
N HIS A 168 19.19 4.39 -3.93
CA HIS A 168 20.42 5.09 -4.25
C HIS A 168 20.20 5.83 -5.57
N LEU A 169 20.08 7.14 -5.45
CA LEU A 169 20.12 8.06 -6.57
C LEU A 169 21.54 7.95 -7.14
N ASN A 170 21.70 7.24 -8.25
CA ASN A 170 23.00 7.06 -8.89
C ASN A 170 23.32 8.30 -9.73
N GLU A 171 23.68 9.39 -9.05
CA GLU A 171 24.19 10.58 -9.73
C GLU A 171 25.56 10.29 -10.33
N GLN A 172 25.56 10.01 -11.64
CA GLN A 172 26.77 9.97 -12.46
C GLN A 172 27.40 11.36 -12.55
N ALA A 173 28.28 11.70 -11.60
CA ALA A 173 29.19 12.83 -11.73
C ALA A 173 30.49 12.38 -12.42
N GLY A 174 30.46 12.27 -13.75
CA GLY A 174 31.66 12.02 -14.54
C GLY A 174 32.57 13.25 -14.56
N LYS A 175 33.81 13.12 -14.06
CA LYS A 175 34.94 13.99 -14.39
C LYS A 175 36.26 13.26 -14.16
N GLY A 176 36.92 12.88 -15.24
CA GLY A 176 38.29 12.38 -15.18
C GLY A 176 39.29 13.53 -15.25
N CYS A 177 40.42 13.38 -14.56
CA CYS A 177 41.75 13.51 -15.17
C CYS A 177 42.78 12.98 -14.16
N GLU A 178 43.69 12.12 -14.61
CA GLU A 178 44.93 11.84 -13.86
C GLU A 178 45.90 13.00 -14.11
N ASP A 179 46.56 13.51 -13.06
CA ASP A 179 48.02 13.59 -13.11
C ASP A 179 48.64 13.56 -11.71
N ASN A 180 49.90 13.16 -11.67
CA ASN A 180 50.68 12.79 -10.49
C ASN A 180 51.75 13.85 -10.22
N LYS A 181 51.91 14.31 -8.96
CA LYS A 181 53.24 14.47 -8.27
C LYS A 181 53.24 15.29 -6.96
N MET A 182 53.88 14.69 -5.95
CA MET A 182 54.98 15.25 -5.14
C MET A 182 54.76 16.53 -4.29
N SER A 183 54.74 16.35 -2.96
CA SER A 183 55.05 17.37 -1.93
C SER A 183 56.55 17.82 -2.01
N PRO A 184 57.00 18.96 -1.44
CA PRO A 184 57.06 19.11 0.03
C PRO A 184 57.04 20.54 0.66
N SER A 185 56.83 20.57 1.99
CA SER A 185 57.30 21.57 2.98
C SER A 185 56.73 23.01 2.98
N GLY A 186 56.53 23.61 4.18
CA GLY A 186 56.14 25.03 4.28
C GLY A 186 55.51 25.56 5.60
N SER A 187 56.21 25.44 6.73
CA SER A 187 56.18 26.33 7.94
C SER A 187 54.90 27.09 8.41
N SER A 188 54.50 26.81 9.66
CA SER A 188 54.14 27.75 10.75
C SER A 188 52.99 28.79 10.63
N GLY A 189 52.02 28.73 11.57
CA GLY A 189 51.09 29.83 11.89
C GLY A 189 50.23 29.59 13.15
N LYS A 190 50.33 30.44 14.19
CA LYS A 190 49.67 30.25 15.52
C LYS A 190 48.34 31.02 15.65
N HIS A 191 47.35 30.44 16.37
CA HIS A 191 46.44 31.01 17.43
C HIS A 191 45.05 30.31 17.44
N ARG A 192 44.55 29.68 18.53
CA ARG A 192 43.97 30.22 19.80
C ARG A 192 42.92 31.32 19.55
N LYS A 193 41.59 31.14 19.74
CA LYS A 193 40.72 31.00 20.96
C LYS A 193 39.26 30.77 20.44
N ARG A 194 38.18 30.44 21.16
CA ARG A 194 37.79 30.04 22.55
C ARG A 194 36.44 29.28 22.41
N LYS A 195 36.02 28.47 23.40
CA LYS A 195 34.59 28.12 23.65
C LYS A 195 34.03 28.94 24.81
N SER A 196 32.77 29.36 24.72
CA SER A 196 31.70 29.31 25.76
C SER A 196 30.45 29.93 25.14
N GLU A 197 29.33 29.24 24.99
CA GLU A 197 28.39 28.86 26.06
C GLU A 197 27.74 30.07 26.71
N HIS A 198 26.40 30.10 26.61
CA HIS A 198 25.51 30.87 27.46
C HIS A 198 24.29 29.99 27.75
N GLU A 199 24.12 29.67 29.03
CA GLU A 199 22.82 29.41 29.65
C GLU A 199 21.94 30.67 29.44
N TRP A 200 20.61 30.60 29.35
CA TRP A 200 19.66 29.85 30.17
C TRP A 200 18.52 29.22 29.35
#